data_AF-A0A2G9P883-F1
#
_entry.id   AF-A0A2G9P883-F1
#
_cell.length_a   1.000
_cell.length_b   1.000
_cell.length_c   1.000
_cell.angle_alpha   90.00
_cell.angle_beta   90.00
_cell.angle_gamma   90.00
#
_symmetry.space_group_name_H-M   'P 1'
#
loop_
_entity.id
_entity.type
_entity.pdbx_description
1 polymer ?
#
loop_
_entity_poly.entity_id
_entity_poly.type
_entity_poly.pdbx_seq_one_letter_code
_entity_poly.pdbx_strand_id
1 'polypeptide(L)'
;MEQLAKGLETGVVLIQFEQLYRKKPGLAITCAKTGQNMDKNRYKDVLPYDATRVLLQDIEDYINASYVNMEIPSSNIVNKYIATQGPLPHTCAHFWQMVWDNRLSLVIMLTTLTERGRTKCHQYWPDPPELMEYGKFRVKCNSEDCTIAYVFREMMITNTETGEELPVSHLQYVAWPDHGVPDESSDFLEFVNCVRQKRIENQAILVHCR
;
A
#
# COMPACT_ATOMS: atom_id res chain seq x y z
N MET A 1 8.76 19.07 -20.59
CA MET A 1 7.30 19.29 -20.52
C MET A 1 6.66 19.39 -21.90
N GLU A 2 7.25 20.10 -22.87
CA GLU A 2 6.71 20.23 -24.24
C GLU A 2 6.46 18.89 -24.95
N GLN A 3 7.40 17.93 -24.87
CA GLN A 3 7.23 16.61 -25.46
C GLN A 3 6.03 15.84 -24.87
N LEU A 4 5.80 15.97 -23.57
CA LEU A 4 4.66 15.33 -22.90
C LEU A 4 3.34 15.97 -23.36
N ALA A 5 3.27 17.30 -23.40
CA ALA A 5 2.08 18.03 -23.87
C ALA A 5 1.71 17.64 -25.31
N LYS A 6 2.67 17.73 -26.23
CA LYS A 6 2.48 17.30 -27.62
C LYS A 6 2.11 15.82 -27.73
N GLY A 7 2.73 14.98 -26.93
CA GLY A 7 2.47 13.54 -26.92
C GLY A 7 1.06 13.18 -26.42
N LEU A 8 0.50 13.97 -25.49
CA LEU A 8 -0.89 13.85 -25.04
C LEU A 8 -1.86 14.34 -26.12
N GLU A 9 -1.62 15.50 -26.73
CA GLU A 9 -2.44 16.04 -27.82
C GLU A 9 -2.51 15.10 -29.03
N THR A 10 -1.38 14.46 -29.36
CA THR A 10 -1.28 13.55 -30.50
C THR A 10 -1.68 12.10 -30.18
N GLY A 11 -1.93 11.77 -28.91
CA GLY A 11 -2.23 10.41 -28.45
C GLY A 11 -1.03 9.45 -28.41
N VAL A 12 0.16 9.89 -28.83
CA VAL A 12 1.38 9.07 -28.87
C VAL A 12 1.75 8.52 -27.49
N VAL A 13 1.52 9.30 -26.42
CA VAL A 13 1.79 8.86 -25.05
C VAL A 13 0.96 7.63 -24.66
N LEU A 14 -0.32 7.58 -25.07
CA LEU A 14 -1.17 6.43 -24.79
C LEU A 14 -0.70 5.19 -25.56
N ILE A 15 -0.34 5.36 -26.84
CA ILE A 15 0.18 4.26 -27.66
C ILE A 15 1.46 3.69 -27.04
N GLN A 16 2.37 4.55 -26.60
CA GLN A 16 3.61 4.11 -25.94
C GLN A 16 3.31 3.38 -24.63
N PHE A 17 2.37 3.86 -23.83
CA PHE A 17 1.95 3.21 -22.60
C PHE A 17 1.39 1.79 -22.86
N GLU A 18 0.53 1.63 -23.87
CA GLU A 18 -0.08 0.33 -24.21
C GLU A 18 0.94 -0.71 -24.70
N GLN A 19 2.07 -0.26 -25.25
CA GLN A 19 3.16 -1.12 -25.72
C GLN A 19 4.09 -1.58 -24.59
N LEU A 20 4.04 -0.98 -23.41
CA LEU A 20 4.87 -1.38 -22.28
C LEU A 20 4.47 -2.78 -21.80
N TYR A 21 5.48 -3.59 -21.48
CA TYR A 21 5.24 -4.89 -20.88
C TYR A 21 4.54 -4.71 -19.52
N ARG A 22 3.51 -5.52 -19.27
CA ARG A 22 2.81 -5.53 -17.96
C ARG A 22 3.58 -6.32 -16.90
N LYS A 23 4.37 -7.29 -17.34
CA LYS A 23 5.25 -8.11 -16.50
C LYS A 23 6.62 -8.20 -17.13
N LYS A 24 7.68 -8.00 -16.35
CA LYS A 24 9.05 -8.03 -16.84
C LYS A 24 9.41 -9.48 -17.23
N PRO A 25 9.74 -9.74 -18.51
CA PRO A 25 10.13 -11.09 -18.93
C PRO A 25 11.35 -11.59 -18.13
N GLY A 26 11.31 -12.85 -17.72
CA GLY A 26 12.41 -13.50 -16.99
C GLY A 26 12.37 -13.35 -15.47
N LEU A 27 11.45 -12.57 -14.89
CA LEU A 27 11.27 -12.55 -13.44
C LEU A 27 10.32 -13.67 -12.98
N ALA A 28 10.75 -14.42 -11.96
CA ALA A 28 9.99 -15.54 -11.40
C ALA A 28 8.82 -15.06 -10.49
N ILE A 29 7.74 -15.83 -10.50
CA ILE A 29 6.53 -15.66 -9.66
C ILE A 29 6.11 -17.07 -9.20
N THR A 30 6.95 -17.70 -8.40
CA THR A 30 6.78 -19.10 -7.97
C THR A 30 6.22 -19.19 -6.56
N CYS A 31 6.72 -18.38 -5.62
CA CYS A 31 6.31 -18.42 -4.21
C CYS A 31 4.82 -18.12 -4.06
N ALA A 32 4.34 -17.09 -4.77
CA ALA A 32 2.94 -16.66 -4.76
C ALA A 32 1.95 -17.70 -5.31
N LYS A 33 2.44 -18.72 -6.04
CA LYS A 33 1.63 -19.76 -6.70
C LYS A 33 1.68 -21.12 -5.99
N THR A 34 2.40 -21.22 -4.88
CA THR A 34 2.42 -22.45 -4.09
C THR A 34 1.04 -22.71 -3.48
N GLY A 35 0.71 -23.98 -3.26
CA GLY A 35 -0.61 -24.37 -2.71
C GLY A 35 -0.98 -23.66 -1.41
N GLN A 36 0.03 -23.36 -0.58
CA GLN A 36 -0.11 -22.71 0.73
C GLN A 36 -0.27 -21.18 0.66
N ASN A 37 0.03 -20.55 -0.48
CA ASN A 37 0.02 -19.09 -0.62
C ASN A 37 -1.07 -18.57 -1.57
N MET A 38 -1.71 -19.45 -2.35
CA MET A 38 -2.70 -19.04 -3.35
C MET A 38 -3.90 -18.30 -2.73
N ASP A 39 -4.33 -18.71 -1.53
CA ASP A 39 -5.46 -18.13 -0.80
C ASP A 39 -5.13 -16.79 -0.12
N LYS A 40 -3.84 -16.43 -0.02
CA LYS A 40 -3.36 -15.13 0.50
C LYS A 40 -3.36 -14.04 -0.57
N ASN A 41 -3.67 -14.38 -1.82
CA ASN A 41 -3.77 -13.43 -2.94
C ASN A 41 -5.22 -13.00 -3.17
N ARG A 42 -5.50 -11.70 -3.13
CA ARG A 42 -6.84 -11.18 -3.46
C ARG A 42 -7.18 -11.44 -4.93
N TYR A 43 -6.20 -11.32 -5.83
CA TYR A 43 -6.35 -11.55 -7.25
C TYR A 43 -5.36 -12.61 -7.73
N LYS A 44 -5.85 -13.58 -8.52
CA LYS A 44 -5.05 -14.73 -8.99
C LYS A 44 -3.94 -14.32 -9.97
N ASP A 45 -4.07 -13.17 -10.60
CA ASP A 45 -3.19 -12.67 -11.67
C ASP A 45 -2.35 -11.45 -11.27
N VAL A 46 -2.54 -10.93 -10.05
CA VAL A 46 -1.74 -9.84 -9.45
C VAL A 46 -0.89 -10.42 -8.33
N LEU A 47 0.36 -10.74 -8.66
CA LEU A 47 1.27 -11.50 -7.79
C LEU A 47 2.64 -10.81 -7.73
N PRO A 48 3.33 -10.82 -6.58
CA PRO A 48 4.66 -10.23 -6.45
C PRO A 48 5.71 -11.10 -7.16
N TYR A 49 6.77 -10.48 -7.67
CA TYR A 49 7.94 -11.24 -8.13
C TYR A 49 8.70 -11.82 -6.96
N ASP A 50 9.24 -13.03 -7.13
CA ASP A 50 10.05 -13.69 -6.10
C ASP A 50 11.26 -12.84 -5.68
N ALA A 51 11.84 -12.10 -6.63
CA ALA A 51 13.03 -11.28 -6.43
C ALA A 51 12.79 -10.00 -5.62
N THR A 52 11.54 -9.53 -5.53
CA THR A 52 11.20 -8.24 -4.88
C THR A 52 10.11 -8.36 -3.84
N ARG A 53 9.58 -9.56 -3.58
CA ARG A 53 8.55 -9.77 -2.57
C ARG A 53 9.06 -9.40 -1.18
N VAL A 54 8.15 -8.96 -0.32
CA VAL A 54 8.46 -8.79 1.11
C VAL A 54 8.46 -10.15 1.79
N LEU A 55 9.42 -10.36 2.70
CA LEU A 55 9.55 -11.55 3.53
C LEU A 55 9.12 -11.22 4.95
N LEU A 56 8.19 -12.00 5.50
CA LEU A 56 7.79 -11.87 6.90
C LEU A 56 8.75 -12.62 7.83
N GLN A 57 9.01 -12.06 9.01
CA GLN A 57 9.78 -12.72 10.06
C GLN A 57 8.88 -13.60 10.94
N ASP A 58 8.24 -14.59 10.34
CA ASP A 58 7.31 -15.53 10.99
C ASP A 58 7.42 -16.94 10.39
N ILE A 59 6.63 -17.90 10.89
CA ILE A 59 6.54 -19.28 10.40
C ILE A 59 6.19 -19.31 8.90
N GLU A 60 5.31 -18.41 8.47
CA GLU A 60 4.97 -18.21 7.08
C GLU A 60 5.61 -16.92 6.55
N ASP A 61 6.44 -17.04 5.51
CA ASP A 61 7.21 -15.91 4.98
C ASP A 61 6.47 -15.05 3.93
N TYR A 62 5.25 -15.44 3.56
CA TYR A 62 4.54 -14.90 2.40
C TYR A 62 3.48 -13.86 2.75
N ILE A 63 3.59 -12.72 2.08
CA ILE A 63 2.54 -11.72 1.90
C ILE A 63 2.58 -11.24 0.45
N ASN A 64 1.42 -10.90 -0.13
CA ASN A 64 1.36 -10.29 -1.46
C ASN A 64 1.76 -8.80 -1.38
N ALA A 65 3.06 -8.56 -1.25
CA ALA A 65 3.68 -7.25 -1.20
C ALA A 65 5.04 -7.27 -1.91
N SER A 66 5.46 -6.13 -2.46
CA SER A 66 6.74 -5.95 -3.15
C SER A 66 7.45 -4.67 -2.71
N TYR A 67 8.77 -4.74 -2.58
CA TYR A 67 9.62 -3.56 -2.50
C TYR A 67 9.66 -2.86 -3.86
N VAL A 68 9.41 -1.55 -3.87
CA VAL A 68 9.48 -0.70 -5.06
C VAL A 68 10.35 0.51 -4.71
N ASN A 69 11.52 0.59 -5.34
CA ASN A 69 12.50 1.65 -5.10
C ASN A 69 12.61 2.53 -6.34
N MET A 70 12.34 3.83 -6.16
CA MET A 70 12.38 4.82 -7.23
C MET A 70 13.63 5.69 -7.06
N GLU A 71 14.66 5.39 -7.82
CA GLU A 71 15.89 6.19 -7.91
C GLU A 71 15.62 7.49 -8.67
N ILE A 72 16.14 8.61 -8.18
CA ILE A 72 16.08 9.90 -8.86
C ILE A 72 17.49 10.18 -9.43
N PRO A 73 17.78 9.94 -10.72
CA PRO A 73 19.16 9.88 -11.22
C PRO A 73 20.03 11.14 -10.98
N SER A 74 19.39 12.31 -10.89
CA SER A 74 20.05 13.59 -10.62
C SER A 74 20.23 13.92 -9.14
N SER A 75 19.80 13.03 -8.24
CA SER A 75 20.01 13.15 -6.80
C SER A 75 20.42 11.80 -6.21
N ASN A 76 21.03 11.77 -5.03
CA ASN A 76 21.29 10.51 -4.34
C ASN A 76 20.05 10.01 -3.57
N ILE A 77 18.85 10.39 -4.03
CA ILE A 77 17.59 10.09 -3.36
C ILE A 77 16.97 8.84 -3.98
N VAL A 78 16.62 7.89 -3.11
CA VAL A 78 15.82 6.72 -3.47
C VAL A 78 14.52 6.76 -2.67
N ASN A 79 13.40 7.00 -3.35
CA ASN A 79 12.09 6.91 -2.72
C ASN A 79 11.70 5.43 -2.62
N LYS A 80 11.73 4.90 -1.40
CA LYS A 80 11.38 3.51 -1.10
C LYS A 80 9.89 3.38 -0.80
N TYR A 81 9.31 2.28 -1.28
CA TYR A 81 7.92 1.92 -1.06
C TYR A 81 7.78 0.42 -0.82
N ILE A 82 6.75 0.04 -0.10
CA ILE A 82 6.20 -1.32 -0.10
C ILE A 82 4.82 -1.23 -0.75
N ALA A 83 4.67 -1.80 -1.94
CA ALA A 83 3.38 -1.90 -2.63
C ALA A 83 2.72 -3.23 -2.26
N THR A 84 1.50 -3.21 -1.75
CA THR A 84 0.76 -4.42 -1.33
C THR A 84 -0.70 -4.36 -1.78
N GLN A 85 -1.39 -5.51 -1.75
CA GLN A 85 -2.85 -5.58 -1.91
C GLN A 85 -3.57 -5.04 -0.66
N GLY A 86 -4.85 -4.72 -0.78
CA GLY A 86 -5.73 -4.50 0.37
C GLY A 86 -5.90 -5.79 1.17
N PRO A 87 -5.64 -5.82 2.49
CA PRO A 87 -5.70 -7.03 3.30
C PRO A 87 -6.99 -7.83 3.16
N LEU A 88 -6.85 -9.16 3.09
CA LEU A 88 -7.95 -10.11 3.26
C LEU A 88 -8.18 -10.34 4.76
N PRO A 89 -9.36 -10.83 5.19
CA PRO A 89 -9.64 -11.07 6.61
C PRO A 89 -8.56 -11.93 7.29
N HIS A 90 -8.10 -12.99 6.63
CA HIS A 90 -7.09 -13.91 7.16
C HIS A 90 -5.64 -13.46 6.91
N THR A 91 -5.40 -12.30 6.30
CA THR A 91 -4.05 -11.76 6.06
C THR A 91 -3.78 -10.46 6.82
N CYS A 92 -4.69 -10.00 7.69
CA CYS A 92 -4.50 -8.78 8.48
C CYS A 92 -3.32 -8.92 9.48
N ALA A 93 -3.14 -10.10 10.07
CA ALA A 93 -1.97 -10.37 10.92
C ALA A 93 -0.65 -10.26 10.14
N HIS A 94 -0.57 -10.87 8.95
CA HIS A 94 0.58 -10.74 8.05
C HIS A 94 0.85 -9.27 7.65
N PHE A 95 -0.20 -8.49 7.42
CA PHE A 95 -0.06 -7.06 7.10
C PHE A 95 0.58 -6.29 8.25
N TRP A 96 0.10 -6.47 9.49
CA TRP A 96 0.69 -5.80 10.65
C TRP A 96 2.08 -6.33 11.01
N GLN A 97 2.35 -7.62 10.79
CA GLN A 97 3.70 -8.19 10.87
C GLN A 97 4.65 -7.49 9.89
N MET A 98 4.24 -7.29 8.64
CA MET A 98 5.02 -6.58 7.65
C MET A 98 5.32 -5.13 8.06
N VAL A 99 4.31 -4.42 8.56
CA VAL A 99 4.45 -3.05 9.08
C VAL A 99 5.46 -3.02 10.23
N TRP A 100 5.36 -3.96 11.15
CA TRP A 100 6.23 -4.08 12.32
C TRP A 100 7.68 -4.41 11.93
N ASP A 101 7.90 -5.45 11.13
CA ASP A 101 9.22 -5.94 10.72
C ASP A 101 10.03 -4.87 9.98
N ASN A 102 9.35 -4.08 9.15
CA ASN A 102 9.96 -3.00 8.38
C ASN A 102 9.91 -1.65 9.12
N ARG A 103 9.43 -1.63 10.37
CA ARG A 103 9.25 -0.44 11.22
C ARG A 103 8.58 0.71 10.46
N LEU A 104 7.51 0.42 9.71
CA LEU A 104 6.85 1.41 8.86
C LEU A 104 6.00 2.35 9.72
N SER A 105 6.21 3.66 9.58
CA SER A 105 5.45 4.70 10.30
C SER A 105 4.34 5.33 9.45
N LEU A 106 4.26 5.01 8.16
CA LEU A 106 3.31 5.63 7.22
C LEU A 106 2.67 4.58 6.31
N VAL A 107 1.34 4.50 6.38
CA VAL A 107 0.48 3.63 5.57
C VAL A 107 -0.44 4.49 4.71
N ILE A 108 -0.41 4.27 3.40
CA ILE A 108 -1.25 4.96 2.42
C ILE A 108 -2.23 3.96 1.81
N MET A 109 -3.52 4.21 2.01
CA MET A 109 -4.64 3.44 1.47
C MET A 109 -5.34 4.23 0.37
N LEU A 110 -5.39 3.69 -0.85
CA LEU A 110 -5.95 4.37 -2.03
C LEU A 110 -7.28 3.73 -2.49
N THR A 111 -8.10 3.26 -1.55
CA THR A 111 -9.40 2.65 -1.85
C THR A 111 -10.33 2.78 -0.65
N THR A 112 -11.64 2.65 -0.87
CA THR A 112 -12.62 2.44 0.20
C THR A 112 -12.71 0.96 0.57
N LEU A 113 -13.38 0.62 1.68
CA LEU A 113 -13.58 -0.78 2.07
C LEU A 113 -14.48 -1.54 1.08
N THR A 114 -15.48 -0.85 0.55
CA THR A 114 -16.44 -1.39 -0.40
C THR A 114 -16.70 -0.42 -1.55
N GLU A 115 -16.85 -0.97 -2.76
CA GLU A 115 -17.19 -0.21 -3.95
C GLU A 115 -18.26 -0.98 -4.73
N ARG A 116 -19.38 -0.33 -5.04
CA ARG A 116 -20.52 -0.94 -5.75
C ARG A 116 -20.96 -2.28 -5.12
N GLY A 117 -20.94 -2.35 -3.79
CA GLY A 117 -21.32 -3.54 -3.02
C GLY A 117 -20.28 -4.68 -3.00
N ARG A 118 -19.08 -4.47 -3.54
CA ARG A 118 -17.98 -5.45 -3.51
C ARG A 118 -16.90 -5.01 -2.55
N THR A 119 -16.46 -5.91 -1.68
CA THR A 119 -15.33 -5.67 -0.77
C THR A 119 -14.02 -5.53 -1.55
N LYS A 120 -13.33 -4.41 -1.32
CA LYS A 120 -12.02 -4.09 -1.91
C LYS A 120 -10.89 -4.27 -0.92
N CYS A 121 -11.14 -3.95 0.34
CA CYS A 121 -10.19 -4.11 1.42
C CYS A 121 -10.95 -4.57 2.67
N HIS A 122 -10.40 -5.51 3.43
CA HIS A 122 -10.90 -5.75 4.78
C HIS A 122 -10.49 -4.58 5.67
N GLN A 123 -11.32 -4.22 6.64
CA GLN A 123 -10.95 -3.23 7.62
C GLN A 123 -9.93 -3.85 8.58
N TYR A 124 -8.68 -3.41 8.48
CA TYR A 124 -7.56 -3.95 9.26
C TYR A 124 -7.16 -3.02 10.41
N TRP A 125 -8.03 -2.10 10.81
CA TRP A 125 -7.87 -1.21 11.96
C TRP A 125 -9.18 -1.14 12.76
N PRO A 126 -9.13 -0.92 14.08
CA PRO A 126 -10.35 -0.72 14.89
C PRO A 126 -10.89 0.71 14.74
N ASP A 127 -12.19 0.89 14.93
CA ASP A 127 -12.80 2.21 15.07
C ASP A 127 -12.52 2.77 16.49
N PRO A 128 -12.21 4.07 16.67
CA PRO A 128 -12.01 4.63 18.01
C PRO A 128 -13.27 4.49 18.89
N PRO A 129 -13.16 4.16 20.19
CA PRO A 129 -11.94 3.94 20.98
C PRO A 129 -11.51 2.46 21.05
N GLU A 130 -12.01 1.61 20.16
CA GLU A 130 -11.77 0.17 20.18
C GLU A 130 -10.30 -0.17 19.91
N LEU A 131 -9.98 -1.40 20.30
CA LEU A 131 -8.67 -2.03 20.12
C LEU A 131 -8.89 -3.41 19.53
N MET A 132 -8.07 -3.76 18.55
CA MET A 132 -8.17 -5.04 17.85
C MET A 132 -6.82 -5.75 17.85
N GLU A 133 -6.84 -7.06 18.05
CA GLU A 133 -5.64 -7.90 18.05
C GLU A 133 -5.53 -8.66 16.72
N TYR A 134 -4.33 -8.64 16.15
CA TYR A 134 -3.97 -9.34 14.92
C TYR A 134 -2.70 -10.15 15.18
N GLY A 135 -2.87 -11.43 15.53
CA GLY A 135 -1.76 -12.24 16.02
C GLY A 135 -1.18 -11.64 17.31
N LYS A 136 0.12 -11.36 17.31
CA LYS A 136 0.84 -10.75 18.46
C LYS A 136 0.81 -9.21 18.48
N PHE A 137 0.05 -8.57 17.59
CA PHE A 137 -0.05 -7.12 17.54
C PHE A 137 -1.41 -6.66 18.03
N ARG A 138 -1.41 -5.73 18.98
CA ARG A 138 -2.59 -4.95 19.35
C ARG A 138 -2.54 -3.62 18.62
N VAL A 139 -3.58 -3.30 17.87
CA VAL A 139 -3.69 -2.04 17.14
C VAL A 139 -4.77 -1.21 17.80
N LYS A 140 -4.47 0.07 17.99
CA LYS A 140 -5.41 1.07 18.50
C LYS A 140 -5.42 2.28 17.57
N CYS A 141 -6.61 2.76 17.22
CA CYS A 141 -6.78 4.04 16.53
C CYS A 141 -6.97 5.14 17.59
N ASN A 142 -6.00 6.05 17.71
CA ASN A 142 -6.01 7.11 18.71
C ASN A 142 -6.85 8.32 18.27
N SER A 143 -6.80 8.66 16.99
CA SER A 143 -7.61 9.72 16.39
C SER A 143 -7.99 9.37 14.96
N GLU A 144 -9.10 9.94 14.50
CA GLU A 144 -9.56 9.90 13.12
C GLU A 144 -10.06 11.29 12.73
N ASP A 145 -9.45 11.87 11.70
CA ASP A 145 -9.77 13.19 11.17
C ASP A 145 -10.13 13.05 9.69
N CYS A 146 -11.31 13.56 9.31
CA CYS A 146 -11.83 13.41 7.95
C CYS A 146 -11.78 14.74 7.19
N THR A 147 -11.26 14.70 5.97
CA THR A 147 -11.47 15.74 4.95
C THR A 147 -12.47 15.24 3.91
N ILE A 148 -12.77 16.05 2.90
CA ILE A 148 -13.65 15.65 1.78
C ILE A 148 -13.03 14.49 0.98
N ALA A 149 -11.71 14.53 0.75
CA ALA A 149 -11.02 13.63 -0.16
C ALA A 149 -10.26 12.48 0.53
N TYR A 150 -9.84 12.65 1.78
CA TYR A 150 -9.08 11.66 2.52
C TYR A 150 -9.33 11.68 4.02
N VAL A 151 -9.13 10.52 4.65
CA VAL A 151 -9.19 10.30 6.10
C VAL A 151 -7.78 10.11 6.65
N PHE A 152 -7.52 10.74 7.78
CA PHE A 152 -6.26 10.64 8.51
C PHE A 152 -6.50 9.92 9.85
N ARG A 153 -5.65 8.96 10.18
CA ARG A 153 -5.70 8.24 11.45
C ARG A 153 -4.31 8.18 12.07
N GLU A 154 -4.23 8.45 13.36
CA GLU A 154 -3.03 8.15 14.15
C GLU A 154 -3.26 6.83 14.88
N MET A 155 -2.44 5.84 14.57
CA MET A 155 -2.53 4.50 15.14
C MET A 155 -1.33 4.21 16.03
N MET A 156 -1.55 3.34 17.02
CA MET A 156 -0.49 2.73 17.81
C MET A 156 -0.55 1.23 17.65
N ILE A 157 0.57 0.63 17.27
CA ILE A 157 0.75 -0.82 17.26
C ILE A 157 1.56 -1.18 18.50
N THR A 158 1.06 -2.09 19.33
CA THR A 158 1.80 -2.64 20.46
C THR A 158 2.07 -4.11 20.20
N ASN A 159 3.33 -4.54 20.27
CA ASN A 159 3.66 -5.96 20.30
C ASN A 159 3.33 -6.52 21.69
N THR A 160 2.39 -7.45 21.77
CA THR A 160 1.88 -7.96 23.05
C THR A 160 2.85 -8.88 23.78
N GLU A 161 3.86 -9.40 23.08
CA GLU A 161 4.91 -10.25 23.67
C GLU A 161 6.04 -9.43 24.29
N THR A 162 6.41 -8.30 23.67
CA THR A 162 7.53 -7.45 24.12
C THR A 162 7.11 -6.18 24.85
N GLY A 163 5.85 -5.74 24.66
CA GLY A 163 5.36 -4.44 25.12
C GLY A 163 5.89 -3.25 24.33
N GLU A 164 6.69 -3.45 23.28
CA GLU A 164 7.18 -2.37 22.41
C GLU A 164 6.01 -1.74 21.64
N GLU A 165 6.10 -0.44 21.40
CA GLU A 165 5.09 0.34 20.67
C GLU A 165 5.68 0.95 19.40
N LEU A 166 4.87 1.00 18.34
CA LEU A 166 5.20 1.62 17.05
C LEU A 166 4.04 2.54 16.63
N PRO A 167 4.24 3.87 16.63
CA PRO A 167 3.26 4.80 16.10
C PRO A 167 3.21 4.71 14.56
N VAL A 168 2.00 4.72 14.01
CA VAL A 168 1.75 4.63 12.57
C VAL A 168 0.70 5.65 12.16
N SER A 169 1.06 6.56 11.25
CA SER A 169 0.10 7.41 10.57
C SER A 169 -0.52 6.65 9.39
N HIS A 170 -1.85 6.64 9.31
CA HIS A 170 -2.62 6.01 8.24
C HIS A 170 -3.41 7.06 7.48
N LEU A 171 -3.21 7.12 6.17
CA LEU A 171 -3.85 8.07 5.27
C LEU A 171 -4.66 7.29 4.24
N GLN A 172 -5.97 7.50 4.22
CA GLN A 172 -6.88 6.86 3.29
C GLN A 172 -7.47 7.88 2.31
N TYR A 173 -7.12 7.80 1.04
CA TYR A 173 -7.77 8.58 -0.01
C TYR A 173 -9.09 7.88 -0.42
N VAL A 174 -10.22 8.57 -0.27
CA VAL A 174 -11.57 8.01 -0.46
C VAL A 174 -12.29 8.53 -1.71
N ALA A 175 -11.79 9.62 -2.31
CA ALA A 175 -12.36 10.24 -3.52
C ALA A 175 -11.73 9.73 -4.83
N TRP A 176 -11.38 8.43 -4.89
CA TRP A 176 -10.85 7.79 -6.10
C TRP A 176 -11.75 6.62 -6.53
N PRO A 177 -12.45 6.70 -7.67
CA PRO A 177 -13.30 5.62 -8.17
C PRO A 177 -12.53 4.47 -8.86
N ASP A 178 -13.03 3.24 -8.69
CA ASP A 178 -12.49 1.93 -9.14
C ASP A 178 -12.09 1.79 -10.64
N HIS A 179 -12.69 2.62 -11.51
CA HIS A 179 -12.50 2.60 -12.96
C HIS A 179 -12.27 3.99 -13.54
N GLY A 180 -11.63 4.85 -12.77
CA GLY A 180 -11.38 6.22 -13.17
C GLY A 180 -10.10 6.79 -12.60
N VAL A 181 -10.05 8.11 -12.66
CA VAL A 181 -9.04 8.97 -12.04
C VAL A 181 -9.66 9.63 -10.82
N PRO A 182 -8.85 10.20 -9.90
CA PRO A 182 -9.39 11.04 -8.82
C PRO A 182 -10.40 12.06 -9.34
N ASP A 183 -11.46 12.29 -8.57
CA ASP A 183 -12.56 13.18 -8.99
C ASP A 183 -12.06 14.61 -9.24
N GLU A 184 -11.17 15.09 -8.36
CA GLU A 184 -10.52 16.40 -8.47
C GLU A 184 -9.00 16.28 -8.37
N SER A 185 -8.31 16.79 -9.39
CA SER A 185 -6.84 16.70 -9.46
C SER A 185 -6.14 17.53 -8.38
N SER A 186 -6.74 18.64 -7.94
CA SER A 186 -6.23 19.48 -6.84
C SER A 186 -6.12 18.69 -5.54
N ASP A 187 -7.19 17.99 -5.18
CA ASP A 187 -7.28 17.25 -3.92
C ASP A 187 -6.28 16.10 -3.89
N PHE A 188 -6.09 15.44 -5.04
CA PHE A 188 -5.07 14.40 -5.18
C PHE A 188 -3.65 14.97 -5.07
N LEU A 189 -3.37 16.13 -5.68
CA LEU A 189 -2.06 16.79 -5.56
C LEU A 189 -1.78 17.26 -4.13
N GLU A 190 -2.78 17.80 -3.43
CA GLU A 190 -2.69 18.15 -2.01
C GLU A 190 -2.41 16.91 -1.16
N PHE A 191 -3.10 15.80 -1.41
CA PHE A 191 -2.84 14.53 -0.75
C PHE A 191 -1.40 14.04 -0.98
N VAL A 192 -0.92 14.05 -2.23
CA VAL A 192 0.47 13.67 -2.55
C VAL A 192 1.47 14.58 -1.83
N ASN A 193 1.22 15.88 -1.74
CA ASN A 193 2.06 16.81 -1.00
C ASN A 193 2.08 16.51 0.51
N CYS A 194 0.92 16.18 1.10
CA CYS A 194 0.82 15.74 2.49
C CYS A 194 1.64 14.46 2.74
N VAL A 195 1.52 13.46 1.87
CA VAL A 195 2.33 12.21 1.94
C VAL A 195 3.83 12.51 1.85
N ARG A 196 4.24 13.43 0.97
CA ARG A 196 5.65 13.81 0.82
C ARG A 196 6.20 14.53 2.06
N GLN A 197 5.40 15.36 2.72
CA GLN A 197 5.80 16.04 3.96
C GLN A 197 5.99 15.07 5.13
N LYS A 198 5.23 13.96 5.15
CA LYS A 198 5.35 12.90 6.16
C LYS A 198 6.40 11.84 5.82
N ARG A 199 7.06 11.91 4.66
CA ARG A 199 8.12 10.97 4.28
C ARG A 199 9.33 11.15 5.19
N ILE A 200 9.80 10.05 5.77
CA ILE A 200 11.08 9.98 6.47
C ILE A 200 12.13 9.44 5.50
N GLU A 201 13.31 10.05 5.49
CA GLU A 201 14.41 9.64 4.64
C GLU A 201 14.83 8.19 4.95
N ASN A 202 15.18 7.42 3.91
CA ASN A 202 15.59 6.01 3.99
C ASN A 202 14.53 5.00 4.49
N GLN A 203 13.36 5.44 4.92
CA GLN A 203 12.24 4.59 5.31
C GLN A 203 11.28 4.37 4.14
N ALA A 204 10.75 3.15 4.01
CA ALA A 204 9.73 2.85 3.01
C ALA A 204 8.36 3.38 3.45
N ILE A 205 7.55 3.82 2.48
CA ILE A 205 6.13 4.09 2.69
C ILE A 205 5.34 2.87 2.22
N LEU A 206 4.44 2.34 3.05
CA LEU A 206 3.51 1.31 2.61
C LEU A 206 2.40 1.97 1.80
N VAL A 207 2.17 1.50 0.58
CA VAL A 207 1.08 1.94 -0.28
C VAL A 207 0.26 0.74 -0.72
N HIS A 208 -1.05 0.82 -0.58
CA HIS A 208 -1.95 -0.21 -1.08
C HIS A 208 -3.25 0.38 -1.61
N CYS A 209 -3.95 -0.43 -2.40
CA CYS A 209 -5.31 -0.16 -2.84
C CYS A 209 -6.17 -1.42 -2.61
N ARG A 210 -6.86 -1.89 -3.64
CA ARG A 210 -7.63 -3.15 -3.63
C ARG A 210 -6.69 -4.36 -3.65
#